data_AF-A0A4R3JA51-F1
#
_entry.id   AF-A0A4R3JA51-F1
#
_cell.length_a   1.000
_cell.length_b   1.000
_cell.length_c   1.000
_cell.angle_alpha   90.00
_cell.angle_beta   90.00
_cell.angle_gamma   90.00
#
_symmetry.space_group_name_H-M   'P 1'
#
loop_
_entity.id
_entity.type
_entity.pdbx_description
1 polymer ?
#
loop_
_entity_poly.entity_id
_entity_poly.type
_entity_poly.pdbx_seq_one_letter_code
_entity_poly.pdbx_strand_id
1 'polypeptide(L)'
;MSEGDYAMLRRLAVFAGLPDVEVRKLLGHMAITTVPRHTTLFLQGDPATRFYIIFEGWVKLYRQSADGHESVIEVLTGGESFAEAAIFDESVYPVSAEVVCDARLLEVPGEPLLRALRSNADLCLNIMSAMSRRMRQVVHQVEQITVRSSVERLALFLGQLAARREGAVELHLPIDKALIAARLGMQPETLSRSFSKLGSYGVKTQGSTVIIADVDILLTLGKDDEDLCPPRIDRCS
;
A
#
# COMPACT_ATOMS: atom_id res chain seq x y z
N MET A 1 12.86 -7.02 15.69
CA MET A 1 12.05 -7.44 14.53
C MET A 1 11.80 -8.94 14.62
N SER A 2 10.58 -9.38 14.37
CA SER A 2 10.14 -10.78 14.33
C SER A 2 10.39 -11.43 12.96
N GLU A 3 10.25 -12.75 12.85
CA GLU A 3 10.27 -13.43 11.54
C GLU A 3 9.10 -13.01 10.64
N GLY A 4 7.94 -12.67 11.21
CA GLY A 4 6.82 -12.10 10.47
C GLY A 4 7.17 -10.76 9.83
N ASP A 5 7.95 -9.93 10.55
CA ASP A 5 8.41 -8.63 10.04
C ASP A 5 9.32 -8.83 8.81
N TYR A 6 10.24 -9.79 8.86
CA TYR A 6 11.11 -10.10 7.72
C TYR A 6 10.34 -10.68 6.52
N ALA A 7 9.34 -11.52 6.76
CA ALA A 7 8.49 -12.05 5.69
C ALA A 7 7.74 -10.93 4.95
N MET A 8 7.28 -9.92 5.69
CA MET A 8 6.65 -8.72 5.11
C MET A 8 7.64 -7.88 4.30
N LEU A 9 8.83 -7.61 4.85
CA LEU A 9 9.86 -6.82 4.17
C LEU A 9 10.23 -7.38 2.79
N ARG A 10 10.31 -8.70 2.65
CA ARG A 10 10.60 -9.37 1.36
C ARG A 10 9.55 -9.11 0.27
N ARG A 11 8.33 -8.75 0.65
CA ARG A 11 7.24 -8.45 -0.29
C ARG A 11 7.33 -7.03 -0.83
N LEU A 12 8.10 -6.16 -0.17
CA LEU A 12 8.31 -4.77 -0.60
C LEU A 12 9.20 -4.74 -1.84
N ALA A 13 8.85 -3.87 -2.79
CA ALA A 13 9.57 -3.77 -4.07
C ALA A 13 11.06 -3.46 -3.89
N VAL A 14 11.39 -2.60 -2.92
CA VAL A 14 12.77 -2.20 -2.59
C VAL A 14 13.65 -3.35 -2.10
N PHE A 15 13.07 -4.44 -1.57
CA PHE A 15 13.80 -5.60 -1.06
C PHE A 15 13.55 -6.90 -1.82
N ALA A 16 12.61 -6.93 -2.78
CA ALA A 16 12.19 -8.14 -3.48
C ALA A 16 13.31 -8.85 -4.29
N GLY A 17 14.43 -8.17 -4.53
CA GLY A 17 15.61 -8.74 -5.19
C GLY A 17 16.78 -9.06 -4.24
N LEU A 18 16.68 -8.75 -2.95
CA LEU A 18 17.78 -8.94 -2.02
C LEU A 18 17.73 -10.32 -1.34
N PRO A 19 18.87 -11.03 -1.23
CA PRO A 19 18.95 -12.22 -0.40
C PRO A 19 18.63 -11.92 1.07
N ASP A 20 18.07 -12.89 1.78
CA ASP A 20 17.71 -12.77 3.20
C ASP A 20 18.85 -12.27 4.09
N VAL A 21 20.06 -12.75 3.81
CA VAL A 21 21.27 -12.37 4.54
C VAL A 21 21.53 -10.87 4.40
N GLU A 22 21.34 -10.30 3.20
CA GLU A 22 21.54 -8.87 2.96
C GLU A 22 20.43 -8.03 3.58
N VAL A 23 19.17 -8.47 3.50
CA VAL A 23 18.06 -7.77 4.19
C VAL A 23 18.29 -7.72 5.70
N ARG A 24 18.71 -8.84 6.32
CA ARG A 24 19.04 -8.90 7.75
C ARG A 24 20.26 -8.06 8.10
N LYS A 25 21.28 -8.02 7.25
CA LYS A 25 22.46 -7.17 7.45
C LYS A 25 22.10 -5.68 7.39
N LEU A 26 21.25 -5.30 6.43
CA LEU A 26 20.82 -3.92 6.24
C LEU A 26 19.89 -3.45 7.37
N LEU A 27 18.93 -4.28 7.80
CA LEU A 27 17.84 -3.83 8.67
C LEU A 27 17.89 -4.41 10.09
N GLY A 28 18.69 -5.44 10.34
CA GLY A 28 18.61 -6.22 11.59
C GLY A 28 19.04 -5.47 12.86
N HIS A 29 19.72 -4.33 12.71
CA HIS A 29 20.09 -3.44 13.81
C HIS A 29 19.09 -2.29 14.01
N MET A 30 18.07 -2.19 13.16
CA MET A 30 17.07 -1.13 13.21
C MET A 30 15.88 -1.56 14.09
N ALA A 31 15.19 -0.56 14.65
CA ALA A 31 14.05 -0.76 15.51
C ALA A 31 12.77 -0.25 14.85
N ILE A 32 11.71 -1.06 14.91
CA ILE A 32 10.37 -0.60 14.57
C ILE A 32 9.90 0.29 15.72
N THR A 33 9.55 1.53 15.42
CA THR A 33 9.12 2.52 16.41
C THR A 33 7.64 2.84 16.23
N THR A 34 6.98 3.15 17.35
CA THR A 34 5.63 3.70 17.32
C THR A 34 5.73 5.21 17.18
N VAL A 35 5.06 5.75 16.16
CA VAL A 35 5.02 7.17 15.85
C VAL A 35 3.58 7.65 16.05
N PRO A 36 3.35 8.70 16.87
CA PRO A 36 2.01 9.14 17.18
C PRO A 36 1.36 9.85 15.99
N ARG A 37 0.03 9.85 15.98
CA ARG A 37 -0.78 10.62 15.04
C ARG A 37 -0.32 12.09 14.95
N HIS A 38 -0.41 12.66 13.75
CA HIS A 38 -0.01 14.03 13.39
C HIS A 38 1.49 14.31 13.46
N THR A 39 2.32 13.27 13.54
CA THR A 39 3.77 13.43 13.39
C THR A 39 4.12 13.60 11.92
N THR A 40 4.74 14.74 11.60
CA THR A 40 5.41 14.94 10.31
C THR A 40 6.71 14.14 10.29
N LEU A 41 6.87 13.28 9.27
CA LEU A 41 8.08 12.46 9.09
C LEU A 41 9.16 13.23 8.33
N PHE A 42 8.75 14.00 7.33
CA PHE A 42 9.60 14.93 6.58
C PHE A 42 8.73 15.93 5.82
N LEU A 43 9.34 17.05 5.42
CA LEU A 43 8.73 18.07 4.60
C LEU A 43 9.26 18.02 3.17
N GLN A 44 8.43 18.48 2.23
CA GLN A 44 8.84 18.73 0.86
C GLN A 44 10.06 19.66 0.84
N GLY A 45 11.11 19.23 0.13
CA GLY A 45 12.37 19.96 0.01
C GLY A 45 13.43 19.61 1.06
N ASP A 46 13.08 18.87 2.12
CA ASP A 46 14.07 18.36 3.06
C ASP A 46 15.02 17.35 2.36
N PRO A 47 16.30 17.25 2.78
CA PRO A 47 17.22 16.26 2.26
C PRO A 47 16.70 14.81 2.43
N ALA A 48 16.61 14.08 1.32
CA ALA A 48 16.16 12.71 1.29
C ALA A 48 17.29 11.76 1.73
N THR A 49 17.37 11.52 3.03
CA THR A 49 18.40 10.65 3.63
C THR A 49 17.86 9.30 4.09
N ARG A 50 16.54 9.17 4.21
CA ARG A 50 15.85 8.01 4.78
C ARG A 50 14.60 7.68 3.98
N PHE A 51 14.20 6.42 4.00
CA PHE A 51 12.90 5.99 3.51
C PHE A 51 12.21 5.21 4.62
N TYR A 52 10.91 4.96 4.46
CA TYR A 52 10.08 4.48 5.55
C TYR A 52 9.29 3.26 5.12
N ILE A 53 9.04 2.39 6.09
CA ILE A 53 8.24 1.17 5.91
C ILE A 53 7.17 1.16 6.97
N ILE A 54 5.93 0.99 6.56
CA ILE A 54 4.77 0.98 7.43
C ILE A 54 4.46 -0.47 7.79
N PHE A 55 4.60 -0.82 9.07
CA PHE A 55 4.15 -2.12 9.60
C PHE A 55 2.67 -2.05 9.94
N GLU A 56 2.25 -1.00 10.64
CA GLU A 56 0.87 -0.75 11.04
C GLU A 56 0.58 0.75 10.99
N GLY A 57 -0.68 1.11 10.81
CA GLY A 57 -1.14 2.50 10.74
C GLY A 57 -1.19 3.04 9.32
N TRP A 58 -1.23 4.37 9.22
CA TRP A 58 -1.52 5.08 7.98
C TRP A 58 -0.66 6.34 7.88
N VAL A 59 -0.17 6.62 6.67
CA VAL A 59 0.63 7.82 6.36
C VAL A 59 0.04 8.50 5.13
N LYS A 60 -0.14 9.82 5.17
CA LYS A 60 -0.48 10.62 3.98
C LYS A 60 0.79 11.24 3.40
N LEU A 61 0.93 11.19 2.09
CA LEU A 61 1.86 11.99 1.31
C LEU A 61 1.10 13.16 0.70
N TYR A 62 1.61 14.37 0.87
CA TYR A 62 0.90 15.57 0.46
C TYR A 62 1.85 16.65 -0.03
N ARG A 63 1.32 17.56 -0.85
CA ARG A 63 1.99 18.81 -1.20
C ARG A 63 1.17 19.97 -0.65
N GLN A 64 1.87 20.98 -0.16
CA GLN A 64 1.24 22.22 0.27
C GLN A 64 1.41 23.28 -0.83
N SER A 65 0.31 23.94 -1.22
CA SER A 65 0.38 25.10 -2.11
C SER A 65 0.90 26.33 -1.36
N ALA A 66 1.31 27.37 -2.10
CA ALA A 66 1.73 28.64 -1.51
C ALA A 66 0.66 29.29 -0.63
N ASP A 67 -0.61 29.01 -0.92
CA ASP A 67 -1.77 29.51 -0.16
C ASP A 67 -2.10 28.64 1.06
N GLY A 68 -1.27 27.64 1.36
CA GLY A 68 -1.41 26.76 2.52
C GLY A 68 -2.33 25.55 2.32
N HIS A 69 -2.94 25.39 1.14
CA HIS A 69 -3.81 24.25 0.86
C HIS A 69 -3.02 22.96 0.68
N GLU A 70 -3.41 21.92 1.42
CA GLU A 70 -2.84 20.58 1.26
C GLU A 70 -3.56 19.80 0.15
N SER A 71 -2.78 19.28 -0.79
CA SER A 71 -3.23 18.29 -1.77
C SER A 71 -2.62 16.95 -1.41
N VAL A 72 -3.47 16.00 -0.99
CA VAL A 72 -3.07 14.62 -0.72
C VAL A 72 -2.74 13.94 -2.05
N ILE A 73 -1.49 13.51 -2.19
CA ILE A 73 -0.98 12.82 -3.37
C ILE A 73 -1.22 11.32 -3.26
N GLU A 74 -0.96 10.76 -2.07
CA GLU A 74 -1.08 9.34 -1.82
C GLU A 74 -1.35 9.10 -0.33
N VAL A 75 -2.01 7.99 -0.02
CA VAL A 75 -2.22 7.53 1.37
C VAL A 75 -1.77 6.10 1.41
N LEU A 76 -0.90 5.76 2.36
CA LEU A 76 -0.20 4.47 2.49
C LEU A 76 -0.54 3.81 3.83
N THR A 77 -0.39 2.49 3.90
CA THR A 77 -0.71 1.68 5.08
C THR A 77 0.26 0.51 5.28
N GLY A 78 0.01 -0.29 6.32
CA GLY A 78 0.78 -1.48 6.67
C GLY A 78 1.02 -2.39 5.47
N GLY A 79 2.27 -2.74 5.22
CA GLY A 79 2.68 -3.55 4.07
C GLY A 79 3.34 -2.74 2.96
N GLU A 80 3.47 -1.42 3.12
CA GLU A 80 3.97 -0.51 2.08
C GLU A 80 5.24 0.23 2.53
N SER A 81 6.08 0.59 1.55
CA SER A 81 7.24 1.48 1.71
C SER A 81 7.01 2.78 0.95
N PHE A 82 7.69 3.85 1.38
CA PHE A 82 7.68 5.12 0.67
C PHE A 82 8.98 5.91 0.83
N ALA A 83 9.15 6.90 -0.05
CA ALA A 83 10.32 7.77 -0.19
C ALA A 83 11.60 7.07 -0.67
N GLU A 84 11.56 5.79 -1.04
CA GLU A 84 12.70 5.08 -1.60
C GLU A 84 13.21 5.71 -2.91
N ALA A 85 12.33 6.23 -3.76
CA ALA A 85 12.71 6.87 -5.02
C ALA A 85 13.56 8.14 -4.78
N ALA A 86 13.22 8.92 -3.75
CA ALA A 86 13.94 10.14 -3.40
C ALA A 86 15.39 9.86 -2.95
N ILE A 87 15.66 8.66 -2.43
CA ILE A 87 17.01 8.20 -2.08
C ILE A 87 17.87 7.94 -3.32
N PHE A 88 17.27 7.48 -4.41
CA PHE A 88 18.01 7.11 -5.62
C PHE A 88 18.25 8.30 -6.57
N ASP A 89 17.30 9.23 -6.66
CA ASP A 89 17.23 10.18 -7.78
C ASP A 89 17.28 11.66 -7.35
N GLU A 90 16.50 12.05 -6.35
CA GLU A 90 16.17 13.48 -6.17
C GLU A 90 16.95 14.20 -5.07
N SER A 91 17.67 13.49 -4.19
CA SER A 91 18.42 14.04 -3.03
C SER A 91 17.58 14.86 -2.02
N VAL A 92 16.33 15.20 -2.35
CA VAL A 92 15.32 15.87 -1.53
C VAL A 92 13.97 15.17 -1.65
N TYR A 93 13.08 15.34 -0.68
CA TYR A 93 11.73 14.78 -0.78
C TYR A 93 10.83 15.66 -1.67
N PRO A 94 10.15 15.10 -2.70
CA PRO A 94 9.26 15.85 -3.60
C PRO A 94 7.91 16.20 -2.97
N VAL A 95 7.57 15.58 -1.85
CA VAL A 95 6.32 15.71 -1.10
C VAL A 95 6.63 15.72 0.40
N SER A 96 5.66 16.11 1.23
CA SER A 96 5.69 15.96 2.68
C SER A 96 5.01 14.65 3.10
N ALA A 97 5.36 14.12 4.27
CA ALA A 97 4.73 12.92 4.84
C ALA A 97 4.28 13.17 6.29
N GLU A 98 3.04 12.77 6.61
CA GLU A 98 2.47 12.87 7.96
C GLU A 98 1.74 11.56 8.34
N VAL A 99 1.94 11.14 9.58
CA VAL A 99 1.25 10.01 10.20
C VAL A 99 -0.19 10.39 10.55
N VAL A 100 -1.20 9.68 10.01
CA VAL A 100 -2.62 10.07 10.18
C VAL A 100 -3.33 9.35 11.34
N CYS A 101 -2.71 8.29 11.87
CA CYS A 101 -3.05 7.62 13.12
C CYS A 101 -1.77 7.01 13.71
N ASP A 102 -1.75 6.66 14.99
CA ASP A 102 -0.58 5.98 15.58
C ASP A 102 -0.12 4.83 14.68
N ALA A 103 1.16 4.87 14.30
CA ALA A 103 1.72 4.02 13.28
C ALA A 103 2.99 3.33 13.79
N ARG A 104 3.20 2.08 13.39
CA ARG A 104 4.45 1.36 13.62
C ARG A 104 5.27 1.43 12.35
N LEU A 105 6.37 2.15 12.40
CA LEU A 105 7.21 2.44 11.24
C LEU A 105 8.63 1.93 11.46
N LEU A 106 9.30 1.58 10.37
CA LEU A 106 10.75 1.43 10.33
C LEU A 106 11.32 2.54 9.46
N GLU A 107 12.17 3.36 10.05
CA GLU A 107 12.93 4.37 9.34
C GLU A 107 14.26 3.76 8.89
N VAL A 108 14.51 3.80 7.59
CA VAL A 108 15.67 3.15 6.97
C VAL A 108 16.57 4.21 6.33
N PRO A 109 17.79 4.42 6.85
CA PRO A 109 18.82 5.19 6.18
C PRO A 109 19.06 4.68 4.76
N GLY A 110 19.04 5.59 3.78
CA GLY A 110 19.28 5.24 2.38
C GLY A 110 20.73 4.88 2.08
N GLU A 111 21.66 5.53 2.78
CA GLU A 111 23.10 5.42 2.51
C GLU A 111 23.66 3.99 2.66
N PRO A 112 23.34 3.20 3.70
CA PRO A 112 23.72 1.77 3.76
C PRO A 112 23.22 0.95 2.57
N LEU A 113 21.99 1.19 2.11
CA LEU A 113 21.43 0.51 0.94
C LEU A 113 22.21 0.91 -0.33
N LEU A 114 22.43 2.20 -0.55
CA LEU A 114 23.22 2.70 -1.67
C LEU A 114 24.64 2.12 -1.69
N ARG A 115 25.29 2.01 -0.52
CA ARG A 115 26.62 1.38 -0.41
C ARG A 115 26.59 -0.11 -0.77
N ALA A 116 25.58 -0.85 -0.31
CA ALA A 116 25.44 -2.26 -0.65
C ALA A 116 25.21 -2.47 -2.16
N LEU A 117 24.47 -1.57 -2.80
CA LEU A 117 24.23 -1.60 -4.24
C LEU A 117 25.50 -1.24 -5.03
N ARG A 118 26.26 -0.23 -4.58
CA ARG A 118 27.53 0.16 -5.22
C ARG A 118 28.60 -0.93 -5.10
N SER A 119 28.59 -1.73 -4.04
CA SER A 119 29.60 -2.76 -3.80
C SER A 119 29.25 -4.12 -4.41
N ASN A 120 28.02 -4.33 -4.90
CA ASN A 120 27.58 -5.60 -5.44
C ASN A 120 26.61 -5.41 -6.63
N ALA A 121 27.15 -5.54 -7.84
CA ALA A 121 26.40 -5.41 -9.08
C ALA A 121 25.28 -6.46 -9.23
N ASP A 122 25.45 -7.66 -8.67
CA ASP A 122 24.42 -8.71 -8.72
C ASP A 122 23.19 -8.31 -7.89
N LEU A 123 23.36 -7.60 -6.77
CA LEU A 123 22.23 -7.06 -6.00
C LEU A 123 21.43 -6.04 -6.81
N CYS A 124 22.12 -5.15 -7.52
CA CYS A 124 21.49 -4.19 -8.43
C CYS A 124 20.67 -4.90 -9.51
N LEU A 125 21.27 -5.89 -10.19
CA LEU A 125 20.59 -6.65 -11.25
C LEU A 125 19.39 -7.43 -10.70
N ASN A 126 19.48 -7.97 -9.49
CA ASN A 126 18.37 -8.68 -8.85
C ASN A 126 17.21 -7.74 -8.53
N ILE A 127 17.48 -6.55 -7.98
CA ILE A 127 16.45 -5.53 -7.72
C ILE A 127 15.82 -5.07 -9.03
N MET A 128 16.62 -4.72 -10.04
CA MET A 128 16.13 -4.33 -11.37
C MET A 128 15.24 -5.42 -11.98
N SER A 129 15.65 -6.69 -11.88
CA SER A 129 14.88 -7.83 -12.36
C SER A 129 13.56 -8.00 -11.59
N ALA A 130 13.57 -7.80 -10.27
CA ALA A 130 12.38 -7.86 -9.43
C ALA A 130 11.39 -6.72 -9.76
N MET A 131 11.88 -5.48 -9.90
CA MET A 131 11.08 -4.34 -10.32
C MET A 131 10.50 -4.53 -11.73
N SER A 132 11.30 -5.04 -12.67
CA SER A 132 10.83 -5.35 -14.03
C SER A 132 9.71 -6.40 -14.05
N ARG A 133 9.83 -7.46 -13.24
CA ARG A 133 8.78 -8.47 -13.08
C ARG A 133 7.51 -7.84 -12.48
N ARG A 134 7.66 -7.02 -11.44
CA ARG A 134 6.53 -6.31 -10.81
C ARG A 134 5.84 -5.36 -11.79
N MET A 135 6.60 -4.61 -12.58
CA MET A 135 6.03 -3.69 -13.58
C MET A 135 5.23 -4.45 -14.64
N ARG A 136 5.74 -5.59 -15.14
CA ARG A 136 4.96 -6.46 -16.05
C ARG A 136 3.69 -6.99 -15.40
N GLN A 137 3.74 -7.39 -14.12
CA GLN A 137 2.55 -7.83 -13.39
C GLN A 137 1.52 -6.69 -13.28
N VAL A 138 1.96 -5.46 -12.99
CA VAL A 138 1.08 -4.29 -12.92
C VAL A 138 0.46 -3.98 -14.29
N VAL A 139 1.25 -4.01 -15.37
CA VAL A 139 0.74 -3.79 -16.73
C VAL A 139 -0.30 -4.84 -17.11
N HIS A 140 -0.03 -6.12 -16.87
CA HIS A 140 -1.00 -7.19 -17.13
C HIS A 140 -2.25 -7.07 -16.26
N GLN A 141 -2.12 -6.61 -15.01
CA GLN A 141 -3.27 -6.31 -14.17
C GLN A 141 -4.08 -5.14 -14.71
N VAL A 142 -3.44 -4.07 -15.20
CA VAL A 142 -4.15 -2.92 -15.79
C VAL A 142 -4.86 -3.32 -17.08
N GLU A 143 -4.25 -4.14 -17.94
CA GLU A 143 -4.88 -4.74 -19.13
C GLU A 143 -6.14 -5.55 -18.78
N GLN A 144 -6.19 -6.12 -17.56
CA GLN A 144 -7.31 -6.89 -17.04
C GLN A 144 -8.33 -6.06 -16.22
N ILE A 145 -8.03 -4.79 -15.85
CA ILE A 145 -8.80 -4.04 -14.82
C ILE A 145 -9.30 -2.68 -15.33
N THR A 146 -9.96 -2.63 -16.48
CA THR A 146 -10.65 -1.42 -16.94
C THR A 146 -12.17 -1.50 -16.90
N VAL A 147 -12.78 -2.10 -15.86
CA VAL A 147 -14.24 -1.99 -15.63
C VAL A 147 -14.65 -2.10 -14.14
N ARG A 148 -13.77 -1.86 -13.16
CA ARG A 148 -14.17 -2.11 -11.75
C ARG A 148 -15.05 -1.02 -11.15
N SER A 149 -16.18 -1.41 -10.56
CA SER A 149 -17.07 -0.50 -9.86
C SER A 149 -16.44 0.07 -8.58
N SER A 150 -17.01 1.13 -8.02
CA SER A 150 -16.53 1.68 -6.74
C SER A 150 -16.67 0.69 -5.57
N VAL A 151 -17.65 -0.21 -5.65
CA VAL A 151 -17.91 -1.24 -4.62
C VAL A 151 -16.84 -2.33 -4.67
N GLU A 152 -16.51 -2.83 -5.86
CA GLU A 152 -15.43 -3.81 -6.06
C GLU A 152 -14.07 -3.27 -5.60
N ARG A 153 -13.74 -2.02 -5.96
CA ARG A 153 -12.49 -1.38 -5.52
C ARG A 153 -12.39 -1.33 -3.99
N LEU A 154 -13.49 -0.99 -3.31
CA LEU A 154 -13.54 -0.98 -1.85
C LEU A 154 -13.44 -2.39 -1.25
N ALA A 155 -14.15 -3.37 -1.81
CA ALA A 155 -14.12 -4.76 -1.35
C ALA A 155 -12.72 -5.36 -1.42
N LEU A 156 -12.04 -5.18 -2.56
CA LEU A 156 -10.67 -5.64 -2.76
C LEU A 156 -9.68 -4.97 -1.80
N PHE A 157 -9.83 -3.66 -1.59
CA PHE A 157 -9.00 -2.93 -0.64
C PHE A 157 -9.17 -3.44 0.80
N LEU A 158 -10.41 -3.64 1.24
CA LEU A 158 -10.70 -4.22 2.55
C LEU A 158 -10.16 -5.65 2.68
N GLY A 159 -10.28 -6.47 1.63
CA GLY A 159 -9.71 -7.83 1.60
C GLY A 159 -8.17 -7.84 1.63
N GLN A 160 -7.51 -6.86 1.02
CA GLN A 160 -6.07 -6.67 1.12
C GLN A 160 -5.64 -6.29 2.55
N LEU A 161 -6.36 -5.37 3.20
CA LEU A 161 -6.13 -4.98 4.59
C LEU A 161 -6.35 -6.13 5.58
N ALA A 162 -7.33 -7.00 5.31
CA ALA A 162 -7.55 -8.22 6.08
C ALA A 162 -6.42 -9.24 5.92
N ALA A 163 -5.45 -9.00 5.04
CA ALA A 163 -4.30 -9.87 4.75
C ALA A 163 -4.71 -11.33 4.44
N ARG A 164 -5.91 -11.54 3.88
CA ARG A 164 -6.53 -12.85 3.63
C ARG A 164 -6.68 -13.73 4.89
N ARG A 165 -6.93 -13.12 6.05
CA ARG A 165 -7.40 -13.86 7.23
C ARG A 165 -8.79 -14.44 6.95
N GLU A 166 -9.00 -15.68 7.39
CA GLU A 166 -10.31 -16.35 7.29
C GLU A 166 -11.25 -15.88 8.41
N GLY A 167 -12.54 -15.78 8.09
CA GLY A 167 -13.60 -15.44 9.04
C GLY A 167 -13.74 -13.95 9.34
N ALA A 168 -14.25 -13.65 10.55
CA ALA A 168 -14.56 -12.28 10.94
C ALA A 168 -13.28 -11.49 11.25
N VAL A 169 -13.12 -10.33 10.60
CA VAL A 169 -11.95 -9.46 10.75
C VAL A 169 -12.38 -8.06 11.14
N GLU A 170 -11.72 -7.51 12.14
CA GLU A 170 -11.80 -6.11 12.51
C GLU A 170 -10.63 -5.33 11.90
N LEU A 171 -10.95 -4.28 11.16
CA LEU A 171 -9.98 -3.38 10.52
C LEU A 171 -10.13 -1.97 11.09
N HIS A 172 -9.00 -1.31 11.32
CA HIS A 172 -8.96 0.10 11.71
C HIS A 172 -8.54 0.95 10.51
N LEU A 173 -9.47 1.76 10.01
CA LEU A 173 -9.25 2.74 8.96
C LEU A 173 -8.95 4.12 9.56
N PRO A 174 -8.36 5.06 8.80
CA PRO A 174 -8.23 6.44 9.22
C PRO A 174 -9.61 7.02 9.58
N ILE A 175 -9.65 7.85 10.62
CA ILE A 175 -10.88 8.55 11.02
C ILE A 175 -11.41 9.40 9.87
N ASP A 176 -10.50 10.05 9.14
CA ASP A 176 -10.85 10.79 7.94
C ASP A 176 -11.04 9.84 6.75
N LYS A 177 -12.31 9.52 6.46
CA LYS A 177 -12.69 8.67 5.33
C LYS A 177 -12.37 9.33 3.97
N ALA A 178 -12.14 10.65 3.91
CA ALA A 178 -11.70 11.30 2.68
C ALA A 178 -10.33 10.77 2.23
N LEU A 179 -9.46 10.36 3.15
CA LEU A 179 -8.18 9.73 2.83
C LEU A 179 -8.36 8.38 2.13
N ILE A 180 -9.34 7.59 2.57
CA ILE A 180 -9.69 6.33 1.91
C ILE A 180 -10.30 6.59 0.53
N ALA A 181 -11.15 7.62 0.42
CA ALA A 181 -11.74 8.02 -0.86
C ALA A 181 -10.66 8.43 -1.86
N ALA A 182 -9.69 9.24 -1.42
CA ALA A 182 -8.53 9.65 -2.20
C ALA A 182 -7.69 8.43 -2.65
N ARG A 183 -7.34 7.53 -1.73
CA ARG A 183 -6.60 6.30 -2.06
C ARG A 183 -7.31 5.44 -3.10
N LEU A 184 -8.62 5.34 -3.02
CA LEU A 184 -9.41 4.54 -3.95
C LEU A 184 -9.79 5.30 -5.23
N GLY A 185 -9.38 6.55 -5.38
CA GLY A 185 -9.70 7.38 -6.55
C GLY A 185 -11.21 7.55 -6.72
N MET A 186 -11.92 7.88 -5.64
CA MET A 186 -13.36 8.14 -5.65
C MET A 186 -13.73 9.33 -4.75
N GLN A 187 -14.92 9.89 -4.98
CA GLN A 187 -15.44 10.97 -4.13
C GLN A 187 -15.92 10.44 -2.77
N PRO A 188 -15.84 11.22 -1.67
CA PRO A 188 -16.27 10.79 -0.34
C PRO A 188 -17.72 10.28 -0.28
N GLU A 189 -18.63 10.88 -1.04
CA GLU A 189 -20.03 10.45 -1.13
C GLU A 189 -20.15 9.08 -1.81
N THR A 190 -19.29 8.81 -2.79
CA THR A 190 -19.22 7.52 -3.49
C THR A 190 -18.65 6.43 -2.59
N LEU A 191 -17.66 6.76 -1.75
CA LEU A 191 -17.15 5.87 -0.73
C LEU A 191 -18.25 5.51 0.28
N SER A 192 -18.97 6.50 0.80
CA SER A 192 -20.08 6.29 1.74
C SER A 192 -21.15 5.39 1.16
N ARG A 193 -21.58 5.64 -0.10
CA ARG A 193 -22.52 4.76 -0.82
C ARG A 193 -21.99 3.34 -1.00
N SER A 194 -20.68 3.17 -1.24
CA SER A 194 -20.06 1.86 -1.43
C SER A 194 -20.03 1.07 -0.12
N PHE A 195 -19.72 1.70 1.02
CA PHE A 195 -19.82 1.07 2.34
C PHE A 195 -21.25 0.61 2.64
N SER A 196 -22.26 1.44 2.37
CA SER A 196 -23.67 1.06 2.57
C SER A 196 -24.06 -0.18 1.75
N LYS A 197 -23.57 -0.28 0.50
CA LYS A 197 -23.78 -1.47 -0.35
C LYS A 197 -23.05 -2.70 0.19
N LEU A 198 -21.84 -2.55 0.71
CA LEU A 198 -21.11 -3.67 1.33
C LEU A 198 -21.76 -4.16 2.64
N GLY A 199 -22.71 -3.40 3.21
CA GLY A 199 -23.54 -3.82 4.34
C GLY A 199 -24.27 -5.14 4.10
N SER A 200 -24.79 -5.39 2.89
CA SER A 200 -25.46 -6.65 2.55
C SER A 200 -24.49 -7.84 2.45
N TYR A 201 -23.18 -7.59 2.41
CA TYR A 201 -22.11 -8.58 2.33
C TYR A 201 -21.37 -8.75 3.65
N GLY A 202 -21.97 -8.28 4.76
CA GLY A 202 -21.43 -8.47 6.10
C GLY A 202 -20.38 -7.44 6.52
N VAL A 203 -20.23 -6.33 5.79
CA VAL A 203 -19.36 -5.21 6.18
C VAL A 203 -20.14 -4.21 7.04
N LYS A 204 -19.69 -3.97 8.27
CA LYS A 204 -20.26 -2.97 9.17
C LYS A 204 -19.22 -1.93 9.53
N THR A 205 -19.60 -0.66 9.54
CA THR A 205 -18.72 0.44 9.93
C THR A 205 -19.17 1.04 11.25
N GLN A 206 -18.26 1.16 12.21
CA GLN A 206 -18.45 1.83 13.50
C GLN A 206 -17.31 2.83 13.72
N GLY A 207 -17.55 4.11 13.40
CA GLY A 207 -16.50 5.14 13.42
C GLY A 207 -15.37 4.81 12.43
N SER A 208 -14.15 4.66 12.96
CA SER A 208 -12.94 4.23 12.24
C SER A 208 -12.80 2.71 12.12
N THR A 209 -13.61 1.94 12.84
CA THR A 209 -13.58 0.48 12.82
C THR A 209 -14.49 -0.06 11.72
N VAL A 210 -13.99 -1.01 10.94
CA VAL A 210 -14.73 -1.76 9.94
C VAL A 210 -14.68 -3.24 10.32
N ILE A 211 -15.85 -3.83 10.52
CA ILE A 211 -16.01 -5.25 10.84
C ILE A 211 -16.46 -5.95 9.56
N ILE A 212 -15.70 -6.94 9.12
CA ILE A 212 -16.01 -7.80 7.99
C ILE A 212 -16.40 -9.16 8.57
N ALA A 213 -17.64 -9.60 8.37
CA ALA A 213 -18.10 -10.89 8.90
C ALA A 213 -17.40 -12.07 8.21
N ASP A 214 -17.14 -11.96 6.90
CA ASP A 214 -16.50 -12.98 6.09
C ASP A 214 -15.74 -12.32 4.93
N VAL A 215 -14.42 -12.51 4.91
CA VAL A 215 -13.53 -11.93 3.88
C VAL A 215 -13.70 -12.62 2.53
N ASP A 216 -14.06 -13.90 2.49
CA ASP A 216 -14.21 -14.64 1.25
C ASP A 216 -15.46 -14.18 0.49
N ILE A 217 -16.58 -13.99 1.19
CA ILE A 217 -17.81 -13.41 0.63
C ILE A 217 -17.55 -11.99 0.10
N LEU A 218 -16.71 -11.21 0.79
CA LEU A 218 -16.35 -9.88 0.31
C LEU A 218 -15.51 -9.94 -0.97
N LEU A 219 -14.63 -10.93 -1.09
CA LEU A 219 -13.76 -11.10 -2.25
C LEU A 219 -14.47 -11.72 -3.47
N THR A 220 -15.63 -12.39 -3.31
CA THR A 220 -16.40 -12.87 -4.46
C THR A 220 -16.91 -11.70 -5.32
N LEU A 221 -17.26 -10.57 -4.71
CA LEU A 221 -17.61 -9.34 -5.43
C LEU A 221 -16.49 -8.83 -6.32
N GLY A 222 -15.23 -9.08 -5.95
CA GLY A 222 -14.06 -8.73 -6.77
C GLY A 222 -13.74 -9.76 -7.87
N LYS A 223 -14.47 -10.89 -7.89
CA LYS A 223 -14.28 -12.04 -8.79
C LYS A 223 -15.43 -12.24 -9.80
N ASP A 224 -16.55 -11.53 -9.69
CA ASP A 224 -17.75 -11.71 -10.52
C ASP A 224 -17.60 -11.33 -12.02
N ASP A 225 -16.38 -11.31 -12.56
CA ASP A 225 -16.10 -11.14 -14.00
C ASP A 225 -15.51 -12.40 -14.66
N GLU A 226 -15.51 -13.56 -13.98
CA GLU A 226 -15.11 -14.84 -14.61
C GLU A 226 -16.26 -15.67 -15.21
N ASP A 227 -17.54 -15.30 -15.03
CA ASP A 227 -18.68 -16.15 -15.43
C ASP A 227 -19.78 -15.48 -16.30
N LEU A 228 -19.44 -14.49 -17.11
CA LEU A 228 -20.31 -13.99 -18.19
C LEU A 228 -19.66 -14.08 -19.57
N CYS A 229 -19.37 -15.29 -20.00
CA CYS A 229 -19.47 -15.64 -21.41
C CYS A 229 -20.43 -16.83 -21.56
N PRO A 230 -21.69 -16.63 -22.00
CA PRO A 230 -22.54 -17.75 -22.36
C PRO A 230 -21.94 -18.48 -23.57
N PRO A 231 -22.13 -19.80 -23.69
CA PRO A 231 -21.63 -20.53 -24.84
C PRO A 231 -22.38 -20.06 -26.09
N ARG A 232 -21.70 -19.36 -27.01
CA ARG A 232 -22.19 -19.28 -28.38
C ARG A 232 -21.70 -20.51 -29.13
N ILE A 233 -22.47 -21.59 -28.97
CA ILE A 233 -22.58 -22.62 -30.00
C ILE A 233 -23.60 -22.09 -31.02
N ASP A 234 -23.17 -21.97 -32.28
CA ASP A 234 -23.88 -22.29 -33.52
C ASP A 234 -23.07 -21.69 -34.68
N ARG A 235 -22.26 -22.48 -35.40
CA ARG A 235 -22.56 -23.37 -36.54
C ARG A 235 -22.94 -22.65 -37.84
N CYS A 236 -22.25 -23.09 -38.90
CA CYS A 236 -22.52 -22.95 -40.34
C CYS A 236 -22.22 -21.56 -40.96
N SER A 237 -21.51 -21.43 -42.09
CA SER A 237 -21.13 -22.37 -43.16
C SER A 237 -19.79 -21.97 -43.77
#